data_AF-A0A970BHQ2-F1
#
_entry.id   AF-A0A970BHQ2-F1
#
_cell.length_a   1.000
_cell.length_b   1.000
_cell.length_c   1.000
_cell.angle_alpha   90.00
_cell.angle_beta   90.00
_cell.angle_gamma   90.00
#
_symmetry.space_group_name_H-M   'P 1'
#
loop_
_entity.id
_entity.type
_entity.pdbx_description
1 polymer ?
#
loop_
_entity_poly.entity_id
_entity_poly.type
_entity_poly.pdbx_seq_one_letter_code
_entity_poly.pdbx_strand_id
1 'polypeptide(L)'
;MRKELFFLQQEELLHEDCHRGLKIWFGMYMDGGEWSDRAASLGEVRVGPLGLLSLLENRLALTRPTVHPVHRINQFLMRLERVDSEIAWFHTSFAADPWSTARQLLKWRDELVEAGWGGSALSAASPRLETLAELEKVEIELHPGQSDRLRSVIACLEAEASVGFSSIELLEPPEMLPPMWCYIFDLLQRQGTFINYCLWPGGSAESNLNRVQAVMRDKLDSASFDPQDDSLILLKGDNEWEAAENLAMWLASRPEENDQ
;
A
#
# COMPACT_ATOMS: atom_id res chain seq x y z
N MET A 1 -54.31 -12.38 1.55
CA MET A 1 -53.79 -11.96 0.22
C MET A 1 -52.78 -10.79 0.24
N ARG A 2 -52.86 -9.79 1.13
CA ARG A 2 -51.83 -8.71 1.14
C ARG A 2 -50.55 -9.00 1.96
N LYS A 3 -50.55 -10.01 2.82
CA LYS A 3 -49.35 -10.40 3.60
C LYS A 3 -48.44 -11.41 2.87
N GLU A 4 -48.97 -12.23 1.97
CA GLU A 4 -48.16 -13.18 1.19
C GLU A 4 -47.44 -12.50 0.01
N LEU A 5 -48.01 -11.45 -0.59
CA LEU A 5 -47.30 -10.66 -1.60
C LEU A 5 -46.07 -9.93 -1.04
N PHE A 6 -46.10 -9.49 0.23
CA PHE A 6 -44.96 -8.79 0.83
C PHE A 6 -43.81 -9.73 1.21
N PHE A 7 -44.13 -11.00 1.51
CA PHE A 7 -43.13 -12.02 1.81
C PHE A 7 -42.47 -12.54 0.52
N LEU A 8 -43.24 -12.72 -0.55
CA LEU A 8 -42.72 -13.10 -1.86
C LEU A 8 -41.89 -11.97 -2.51
N GLN A 9 -42.26 -10.70 -2.34
CA GLN A 9 -41.43 -9.57 -2.80
C GLN A 9 -40.15 -9.39 -1.96
N GLN A 10 -40.13 -9.82 -0.70
CA GLN A 10 -38.89 -9.84 0.10
C GLN A 10 -37.99 -11.03 -0.25
N GLU A 11 -38.53 -12.19 -0.63
CA GLU A 11 -37.73 -13.31 -1.14
C GLU A 11 -37.19 -13.05 -2.56
N GLU A 12 -37.94 -12.34 -3.42
CA GLU A 12 -37.46 -11.91 -4.75
C GLU A 12 -36.36 -10.83 -4.67
N LEU A 13 -36.39 -9.94 -3.66
CA LEU A 13 -35.30 -8.99 -3.41
C LEU A 13 -34.06 -9.62 -2.72
N LEU A 14 -34.19 -10.80 -2.10
CA LEU A 14 -33.05 -11.50 -1.51
C LEU A 14 -32.35 -12.44 -2.49
N HIS A 15 -32.90 -12.64 -3.69
CA HIS A 15 -32.33 -13.52 -4.70
C HIS A 15 -31.53 -12.81 -5.81
N GLU A 16 -31.53 -11.48 -5.88
CA GLU A 16 -30.70 -10.71 -6.83
C GLU A 16 -29.33 -10.26 -6.27
N ASP A 17 -29.09 -10.35 -4.95
CA ASP A 17 -27.87 -9.82 -4.32
C ASP A 17 -26.71 -10.83 -4.20
N CYS A 18 -26.88 -12.10 -4.61
CA CYS A 18 -25.88 -13.15 -4.43
C CYS A 18 -24.65 -13.06 -5.38
N HIS A 19 -24.59 -12.06 -6.26
CA HIS A 19 -23.48 -11.89 -7.22
C HIS A 19 -22.75 -10.54 -7.15
N ARG A 20 -23.01 -9.69 -6.15
CA ARG A 20 -22.16 -8.51 -5.95
C ARG A 20 -20.83 -8.94 -5.35
N GLY A 21 -19.82 -9.15 -6.21
CA GLY A 21 -18.44 -9.37 -5.79
C GLY A 21 -17.95 -8.23 -4.89
N LEU A 22 -16.92 -8.50 -4.08
CA LEU A 22 -16.38 -7.56 -3.12
C LEU A 22 -15.80 -6.33 -3.82
N LYS A 23 -16.25 -5.12 -3.44
CA LYS A 23 -15.65 -3.86 -3.86
C LYS A 23 -14.62 -3.40 -2.83
N ILE A 24 -13.45 -3.00 -3.30
CA ILE A 24 -12.30 -2.68 -2.45
C ILE A 24 -11.88 -1.23 -2.72
N TRP A 25 -11.60 -0.48 -1.67
CA TRP A 25 -10.84 0.76 -1.74
C TRP A 25 -9.44 0.48 -1.22
N PHE A 26 -8.44 0.83 -2.02
CA PHE A 26 -7.05 0.55 -1.73
C PHE A 26 -6.22 1.84 -1.79
N GLY A 27 -5.38 2.02 -0.77
CA GLY A 27 -4.42 3.11 -0.71
C GLY A 27 -3.23 2.72 0.14
N MET A 28 -2.04 3.19 -0.21
CA MET A 28 -0.78 2.75 0.41
C MET A 28 -0.71 3.02 1.91
N TYR A 29 -1.52 3.97 2.41
CA TYR A 29 -1.54 4.39 3.80
C TYR A 29 -2.83 4.02 4.56
N MET A 30 -3.69 3.18 3.97
CA MET A 30 -4.99 2.79 4.53
C MET A 30 -4.97 1.62 5.52
N ASP A 31 -3.79 1.08 5.85
CA ASP A 31 -3.68 0.05 6.90
C ASP A 31 -3.81 0.65 8.32
N GLY A 32 -3.67 1.97 8.44
CA GLY A 32 -4.12 2.72 9.61
C GLY A 32 -5.64 2.90 9.55
N GLY A 33 -6.31 2.91 10.70
CA GLY A 33 -7.77 3.14 10.73
C GLY A 33 -8.10 4.47 10.07
N GLU A 34 -8.61 4.43 8.84
CA GLU A 34 -9.13 5.63 8.20
C GLU A 34 -10.42 6.05 8.89
N TRP A 35 -10.48 7.34 9.21
CA TRP A 35 -11.73 7.96 9.61
C TRP A 35 -12.59 8.16 8.36
N SER A 36 -13.82 7.66 8.39
CA SER A 36 -14.82 7.93 7.36
C SER A 36 -16.17 8.19 8.02
N ASP A 37 -16.83 9.27 7.60
CA ASP A 37 -18.21 9.56 7.98
C ASP A 37 -19.25 8.66 7.29
N ARG A 38 -18.83 7.81 6.35
CA ARG A 38 -19.74 6.89 5.66
C ARG A 38 -19.98 5.67 6.53
N ALA A 39 -21.26 5.37 6.76
CA ALA A 39 -21.68 4.13 7.39
C ALA A 39 -21.09 2.93 6.65
N ALA A 40 -20.63 1.92 7.40
CA ALA A 40 -20.14 0.67 6.83
C ALA A 40 -21.20 0.06 5.89
N SER A 41 -20.82 -0.11 4.62
CA SER A 41 -21.66 -0.69 3.58
C SER A 41 -21.34 -2.18 3.43
N LEU A 42 -22.39 -3.00 3.28
CA LEU A 42 -22.20 -4.43 3.01
C LEU A 42 -21.58 -4.61 1.62
N GLY A 43 -20.49 -5.38 1.53
CA GLY A 43 -19.82 -5.67 0.26
C GLY A 43 -18.77 -4.65 -0.17
N GLU A 44 -18.46 -3.64 0.65
CA GLU A 44 -17.32 -2.75 0.46
C GLU A 44 -16.30 -2.89 1.59
N VAL A 45 -15.01 -2.87 1.25
CA VAL A 45 -13.91 -2.91 2.22
C VAL A 45 -12.88 -1.84 1.86
N ARG A 46 -12.29 -1.21 2.87
CA ARG A 46 -11.21 -0.23 2.75
C ARG A 46 -9.96 -0.77 3.43
N VAL A 47 -8.87 -0.88 2.69
CA VAL A 47 -7.66 -1.56 3.17
C VAL A 47 -6.40 -0.95 2.57
N GLY A 48 -5.31 -0.99 3.33
CA GLY A 48 -3.99 -0.76 2.78
C GLY A 48 -3.31 -2.04 2.30
N PRO A 49 -1.98 -1.99 2.08
CA PRO A 49 -1.17 -3.12 1.63
C PRO A 49 -1.36 -4.42 2.43
N LEU A 50 -1.36 -4.37 3.76
CA LEU A 50 -1.53 -5.53 4.63
C LEU A 50 -2.95 -6.07 4.60
N GLY A 51 -3.95 -5.18 4.59
CA GLY A 51 -5.35 -5.57 4.50
C GLY A 51 -5.66 -6.25 3.16
N LEU A 52 -5.24 -5.66 2.03
CA LEU A 52 -5.44 -6.25 0.72
C LEU A 52 -4.65 -7.55 0.54
N LEU A 53 -3.40 -7.62 1.01
CA LEU A 53 -2.63 -8.86 1.03
C LEU A 53 -3.39 -9.95 1.80
N SER A 54 -3.93 -9.64 2.97
CA SER A 54 -4.68 -10.61 3.78
C SER A 54 -5.95 -11.08 3.07
N LEU A 55 -6.67 -10.19 2.37
CA LEU A 55 -7.83 -10.58 1.57
C LEU A 55 -7.45 -11.53 0.42
N LEU A 56 -6.38 -11.19 -0.31
CA LEU A 56 -5.86 -12.02 -1.41
C LEU A 56 -5.43 -13.39 -0.89
N GLU A 57 -4.66 -13.45 0.19
CA GLU A 57 -4.23 -14.72 0.78
C GLU A 57 -5.39 -15.58 1.24
N ASN A 58 -6.43 -14.99 1.84
CA ASN A 58 -7.62 -15.74 2.25
C ASN A 58 -8.36 -16.32 1.05
N ARG A 59 -8.52 -15.55 -0.04
CA ARG A 59 -9.19 -16.02 -1.27
C ARG A 59 -8.38 -17.10 -2.01
N LEU A 60 -7.06 -17.04 -1.91
CA LEU A 60 -6.12 -17.97 -2.56
C LEU A 60 -5.68 -19.13 -1.65
N ALA A 61 -6.24 -19.24 -0.43
CA ALA A 61 -5.85 -20.24 0.56
C ALA A 61 -4.34 -20.23 0.91
N LEU A 62 -3.73 -19.04 0.95
CA LEU A 62 -2.31 -18.81 1.27
C LEU A 62 -2.07 -18.38 2.72
N THR A 63 -3.12 -18.31 3.55
CA THR A 63 -3.04 -17.85 4.94
C THR A 63 -2.06 -18.70 5.77
N ARG A 64 -1.23 -18.03 6.56
CA ARG A 64 -0.20 -18.66 7.41
C ARG A 64 -0.26 -18.10 8.83
N PRO A 65 0.26 -18.84 9.84
CA PRO A 65 0.43 -18.30 11.18
C PRO A 65 1.28 -17.03 11.16
N THR A 66 0.88 -16.02 11.93
CA THR A 66 1.66 -14.80 12.07
C THR A 66 2.97 -15.10 12.81
N VAL A 67 4.09 -14.71 12.20
CA VAL A 67 5.43 -14.82 12.80
C VAL A 67 5.84 -13.46 13.32
N HIS A 68 6.31 -13.40 14.56
CA HIS A 68 6.83 -12.16 15.13
C HIS A 68 8.09 -11.69 14.37
N PRO A 69 8.22 -10.40 14.01
CA PRO A 69 9.33 -9.91 13.18
C PRO A 69 10.73 -10.25 13.68
N VAL A 70 10.90 -10.36 15.00
CA VAL A 70 12.15 -10.77 15.68
C VAL A 70 12.68 -12.10 15.17
N HIS A 71 11.81 -13.08 14.85
CA HIS A 71 12.26 -14.37 14.34
C HIS A 71 12.93 -14.25 12.98
N ARG A 72 12.40 -13.41 12.08
CA ARG A 72 13.01 -13.15 10.77
C ARG A 72 14.36 -12.46 10.91
N ILE A 73 14.47 -11.49 11.82
CA ILE A 73 15.76 -10.83 12.11
C ILE A 73 16.78 -11.86 12.60
N ASN A 74 16.38 -12.74 13.52
CA ASN A 74 17.26 -13.81 14.01
C ASN A 74 17.68 -14.80 12.91
N GLN A 75 16.75 -15.23 12.06
CA GLN A 75 17.05 -16.08 10.90
C GLN A 75 18.04 -15.40 9.93
N PHE A 76 17.85 -14.10 9.68
CA PHE A 76 18.73 -13.33 8.82
C PHE A 76 20.11 -13.10 9.47
N LEU A 77 20.16 -12.94 10.79
CA LEU A 77 21.40 -12.89 11.55
C LEU A 77 22.20 -14.20 11.40
N MET A 78 21.53 -15.37 11.53
CA MET A 78 22.18 -16.66 11.30
C MET A 78 22.71 -16.81 9.86
N ARG A 79 22.03 -16.22 8.87
CA ARG A 79 22.53 -16.18 7.48
C ARG A 79 23.79 -15.33 7.36
N LEU A 80 23.84 -14.18 8.04
CA LEU A 80 25.02 -13.33 8.07
C LEU A 80 26.20 -14.03 8.75
N GLU A 81 25.99 -14.66 9.92
CA GLU A 81 27.03 -15.44 10.61
C GLU A 81 27.64 -16.54 9.72
N ARG A 82 26.82 -17.12 8.85
CA ARG A 82 27.26 -18.19 7.94
C ARG A 82 28.18 -17.69 6.82
N VAL A 83 28.01 -16.44 6.37
CA VAL A 83 28.71 -15.84 5.23
C VAL A 83 29.79 -14.86 5.68
N ASP A 84 29.78 -14.45 6.95
CA ASP A 84 30.72 -13.49 7.50
C ASP A 84 32.17 -13.93 7.32
N SER A 85 33.00 -12.98 6.92
CA SER A 85 34.44 -13.13 6.74
C SER A 85 35.09 -11.76 6.78
N GLU A 86 36.40 -11.68 7.01
CA GLU A 86 37.12 -10.41 7.10
C GLU A 86 37.01 -9.52 5.85
N ILE A 87 36.64 -10.12 4.70
CA ILE A 87 36.45 -9.43 3.42
C ILE A 87 34.98 -9.11 3.11
N ALA A 88 34.04 -9.61 3.91
CA ALA A 88 32.62 -9.38 3.69
C ALA A 88 32.29 -7.89 3.84
N TRP A 89 31.50 -7.34 2.92
CA TRP A 89 31.18 -5.90 2.90
C TRP A 89 30.56 -5.41 4.22
N PHE A 90 29.77 -6.27 4.88
CA PHE A 90 29.07 -5.95 6.12
C PHE A 90 29.90 -6.23 7.39
N HIS A 91 31.08 -6.84 7.28
CA HIS A 91 31.84 -7.41 8.41
C HIS A 91 32.04 -6.41 9.56
N THR A 92 32.54 -5.21 9.25
CA THR A 92 32.79 -4.16 10.26
C THR A 92 31.53 -3.72 10.99
N SER A 93 30.41 -3.60 10.27
CA SER A 93 29.12 -3.23 10.87
C SER A 93 28.55 -4.37 11.72
N PHE A 94 28.69 -5.60 11.23
CA PHE A 94 28.22 -6.79 11.92
C PHE A 94 29.00 -7.06 13.21
N ALA A 95 30.30 -6.86 13.22
CA ALA A 95 31.12 -6.93 14.43
C ALA A 95 30.74 -5.87 15.47
N ALA A 96 30.27 -4.69 15.04
CA ALA A 96 29.85 -3.61 15.92
C ALA A 96 28.45 -3.83 16.51
N ASP A 97 27.49 -4.25 15.67
CA ASP A 97 26.13 -4.58 16.07
C ASP A 97 25.51 -5.61 15.10
N PRO A 98 25.55 -6.91 15.46
CA PRO A 98 24.99 -7.98 14.64
C PRO A 98 23.49 -7.81 14.39
N TRP A 99 22.75 -7.37 15.41
CA TRP A 99 21.29 -7.29 15.38
C TRP A 99 20.82 -6.18 14.46
N SER A 100 21.37 -4.98 14.62
CA SER A 100 21.00 -3.83 13.77
C SER A 100 21.44 -4.04 12.32
N THR A 101 22.60 -4.67 12.10
CA THR A 101 23.07 -5.03 10.75
C THR A 101 22.11 -6.02 10.09
N ALA A 102 21.74 -7.11 10.78
CA ALA A 102 20.77 -8.08 10.27
C ALA A 102 19.41 -7.44 9.94
N ARG A 103 18.90 -6.60 10.84
CA ARG A 103 17.64 -5.87 10.63
C ARG A 103 17.70 -4.97 9.40
N GLN A 104 18.80 -4.23 9.21
CA GLN A 104 18.94 -3.28 8.11
C GLN A 104 19.06 -4.01 6.76
N LEU A 105 19.87 -5.07 6.67
CA LEU A 105 20.01 -5.83 5.42
C LEU A 105 18.72 -6.59 5.09
N LEU A 106 18.01 -7.13 6.08
CA LEU A 106 16.69 -7.75 5.88
C LEU A 106 15.68 -6.73 5.33
N LYS A 107 15.69 -5.49 5.84
CA LYS A 107 14.84 -4.41 5.33
C LYS A 107 15.15 -4.10 3.85
N TRP A 108 16.41 -3.90 3.51
CA TRP A 108 16.81 -3.66 2.10
C TRP A 108 16.43 -4.81 1.18
N ARG A 109 16.61 -6.05 1.66
CA ARG A 109 16.17 -7.24 0.96
C ARG A 109 14.67 -7.18 0.67
N ASP A 110 13.85 -6.90 1.68
CA ASP A 110 12.40 -6.85 1.49
C ASP A 110 11.97 -5.72 0.54
N GLU A 111 12.61 -4.55 0.60
CA GLU A 111 12.40 -3.41 -0.32
C GLU A 111 12.75 -3.76 -1.78
N LEU A 112 13.90 -4.41 -2.00
CA LEU A 112 14.30 -4.87 -3.33
C LEU A 112 13.34 -5.92 -3.87
N VAL A 113 12.88 -6.82 -3.00
CA VAL A 113 11.93 -7.87 -3.35
C VAL A 113 10.62 -7.27 -3.82
N GLU A 114 10.11 -6.25 -3.13
CA GLU A 114 8.93 -5.45 -3.50
C GLU A 114 9.13 -4.64 -4.80
N ALA A 115 10.37 -4.22 -5.09
CA ALA A 115 10.74 -3.62 -6.38
C ALA A 115 10.91 -4.65 -7.53
N GLY A 116 10.72 -5.95 -7.26
CA GLY A 116 10.76 -7.02 -8.26
C GLY A 116 12.07 -7.82 -8.33
N TRP A 117 13.02 -7.62 -7.41
CA TRP A 117 14.31 -8.33 -7.44
C TRP A 117 14.21 -9.80 -7.02
N GLY A 118 14.33 -10.75 -7.95
CA GLY A 118 14.17 -12.19 -7.70
C GLY A 118 15.22 -12.91 -6.84
N GLY A 119 16.14 -12.20 -6.17
CA GLY A 119 17.18 -12.82 -5.32
C GLY A 119 18.43 -13.28 -6.06
N SER A 120 18.50 -13.07 -7.38
CA SER A 120 19.65 -13.44 -8.20
C SER A 120 20.73 -12.35 -8.21
N ALA A 121 21.97 -12.76 -8.44
CA ALA A 121 23.06 -11.82 -8.72
C ALA A 121 22.74 -10.99 -9.98
N LEU A 122 23.02 -9.69 -9.91
CA LEU A 122 22.85 -8.75 -11.02
C LEU A 122 24.22 -8.45 -11.64
N SER A 123 24.28 -8.29 -12.97
CA SER A 123 25.53 -7.91 -13.64
C SER A 123 25.96 -6.51 -13.22
N ALA A 124 27.24 -6.33 -12.84
CA ALA A 124 27.79 -5.06 -12.35
C ALA A 124 27.05 -4.51 -11.10
N ALA A 125 26.68 -5.41 -10.19
CA ALA A 125 26.07 -5.08 -8.92
C ALA A 125 27.04 -4.35 -7.98
N SER A 126 26.50 -3.51 -7.09
CA SER A 126 27.28 -2.96 -5.98
C SER A 126 27.60 -4.07 -4.96
N PRO A 127 28.66 -3.93 -4.14
CA PRO A 127 28.98 -4.90 -3.08
C PRO A 127 27.81 -5.21 -2.14
N ARG A 128 26.90 -4.24 -1.94
CA ARG A 128 25.66 -4.42 -1.15
C ARG A 128 24.70 -5.41 -1.81
N LEU A 129 24.48 -5.26 -3.11
CA LEU A 129 23.58 -6.14 -3.87
C LEU A 129 24.20 -7.54 -4.04
N GLU A 130 25.51 -7.62 -4.22
CA GLU A 130 26.23 -8.90 -4.24
C GLU A 130 26.08 -9.63 -2.91
N THR A 131 26.28 -8.92 -1.79
CA THR A 131 26.06 -9.46 -0.44
C THR A 131 24.65 -10.01 -0.27
N LEU A 132 23.62 -9.25 -0.66
CA LEU A 132 22.24 -9.71 -0.54
C LEU A 132 21.97 -10.94 -1.42
N ALA A 133 22.51 -10.98 -2.64
CA ALA A 133 22.40 -12.14 -3.53
C ALA A 133 23.14 -13.37 -3.01
N GLU A 134 24.23 -13.21 -2.26
CA GLU A 134 24.90 -14.30 -1.55
C GLU A 134 24.08 -14.81 -0.38
N LEU A 135 23.47 -13.91 0.39
CA LEU A 135 22.61 -14.26 1.53
C LEU A 135 21.33 -14.99 1.12
N GLU A 136 20.82 -14.76 -0.09
CA GLU A 136 19.68 -15.53 -0.65
C GLU A 136 20.05 -16.98 -0.98
N LYS A 137 21.34 -17.30 -1.18
CA LYS A 137 21.81 -18.68 -1.44
C LYS A 137 21.99 -19.50 -0.16
N VAL A 138 21.91 -18.87 1.01
CA VAL A 138 22.14 -19.55 2.29
C VAL A 138 20.92 -20.41 2.65
N GLU A 139 21.13 -21.72 2.82
CA GLU A 139 20.11 -22.72 3.18
C GLU A 139 19.70 -22.67 4.67
N ILE A 140 19.47 -21.47 5.19
CA ILE A 140 18.88 -21.25 6.52
C ILE A 140 17.48 -20.70 6.28
N GLU A 141 16.46 -21.32 6.90
CA GLU A 141 15.07 -20.90 6.74
C GLU A 141 14.91 -19.42 7.07
N LEU A 142 14.21 -18.69 6.18
CA LEU A 142 13.74 -17.34 6.44
C LEU A 142 12.23 -17.36 6.28
N HIS A 143 11.52 -17.05 7.36
CA HIS A 143 10.07 -16.92 7.29
C HIS A 143 9.68 -15.81 6.30
N PRO A 144 8.59 -16.01 5.54
CA PRO A 144 8.19 -15.08 4.49
C PRO A 144 7.79 -13.72 5.10
N GLY A 145 8.38 -12.65 4.56
CA GLY A 145 7.96 -11.27 4.82
C GLY A 145 6.71 -10.89 4.00
N GLN A 146 6.28 -9.64 4.12
CA GLN A 146 5.17 -9.11 3.33
C GLN A 146 5.45 -9.23 1.82
N SER A 147 6.66 -8.89 1.38
CA SER A 147 7.05 -8.96 -0.03
C SER A 147 7.17 -10.41 -0.54
N ASP A 148 7.57 -11.37 0.28
CA ASP A 148 7.54 -12.81 -0.06
C ASP A 148 6.11 -13.36 -0.18
N ARG A 149 5.22 -12.88 0.68
CA ARG A 149 3.80 -13.22 0.66
C ARG A 149 3.14 -12.69 -0.60
N LEU A 150 3.43 -11.44 -0.99
CA LEU A 150 2.97 -10.86 -2.25
C LEU A 150 3.46 -11.65 -3.47
N ARG A 151 4.71 -12.14 -3.46
CA ARG A 151 5.18 -13.06 -4.52
C ARG A 151 4.39 -14.35 -4.61
N SER A 152 4.03 -14.92 -3.46
CA SER A 152 3.21 -16.14 -3.42
C SER A 152 1.83 -15.88 -4.01
N VAL A 153 1.24 -14.72 -3.72
CA VAL A 153 -0.01 -14.26 -4.33
C VAL A 153 0.13 -14.11 -5.84
N ILE A 154 1.16 -13.41 -6.31
CA ILE A 154 1.45 -13.23 -7.74
C ILE A 154 1.54 -14.58 -8.45
N ALA A 155 2.30 -15.53 -7.91
CA ALA A 155 2.45 -16.85 -8.50
C ALA A 155 1.10 -17.59 -8.64
N CYS A 156 0.19 -17.45 -7.66
CA CYS A 156 -1.16 -18.01 -7.76
C CYS A 156 -2.03 -17.28 -8.79
N LEU A 157 -1.96 -15.96 -8.86
CA LEU A 157 -2.70 -15.16 -9.85
C LEU A 157 -2.23 -15.43 -11.29
N GLU A 158 -0.91 -15.61 -11.49
CA GLU A 158 -0.32 -16.05 -12.76
C GLU A 158 -0.77 -17.45 -13.16
N ALA A 159 -1.02 -18.34 -12.20
CA ALA A 159 -1.62 -19.64 -12.41
C ALA A 159 -3.16 -19.60 -12.59
N GLU A 160 -3.71 -18.42 -12.90
CA GLU A 160 -5.13 -18.17 -13.16
C GLU A 160 -6.07 -18.50 -11.98
N ALA A 161 -5.57 -18.50 -10.74
CA ALA A 161 -6.42 -18.63 -9.57
C ALA A 161 -7.31 -17.39 -9.41
N SER A 162 -8.63 -17.59 -9.35
CA SER A 162 -9.61 -16.50 -9.25
C SER A 162 -9.88 -16.10 -7.80
N VAL A 163 -9.88 -14.79 -7.53
CA VAL A 163 -10.19 -14.21 -6.20
C VAL A 163 -11.64 -13.73 -6.06
N GLY A 164 -12.34 -13.49 -7.17
CA GLY A 164 -13.76 -13.09 -7.19
C GLY A 164 -14.04 -11.68 -6.66
N PHE A 165 -13.14 -10.72 -6.90
CA PHE A 165 -13.38 -9.31 -6.60
C PHE A 165 -14.20 -8.66 -7.72
N SER A 166 -15.05 -7.68 -7.38
CA SER A 166 -15.83 -6.94 -8.38
C SER A 166 -15.03 -5.75 -8.88
N SER A 167 -14.61 -4.86 -7.98
CA SER A 167 -13.77 -3.71 -8.32
C SER A 167 -12.78 -3.33 -7.22
N ILE A 168 -11.71 -2.66 -7.62
CA ILE A 168 -10.74 -2.01 -6.75
C ILE A 168 -10.63 -0.55 -7.16
N GLU A 169 -10.92 0.35 -6.23
CA GLU A 169 -10.76 1.79 -6.34
C GLU A 169 -9.42 2.17 -5.68
N LEU A 170 -8.43 2.53 -6.49
CA LEU A 170 -7.12 2.97 -6.04
C LEU A 170 -7.17 4.46 -5.66
N LEU A 171 -6.70 4.81 -4.46
CA LEU A 171 -6.60 6.21 -4.03
C LEU A 171 -5.46 6.92 -4.74
N GLU A 172 -4.35 6.21 -4.97
CA GLU A 172 -3.23 6.71 -5.77
C GLU A 172 -3.32 6.21 -7.21
N PRO A 173 -2.94 7.03 -8.20
CA PRO A 173 -2.75 6.59 -9.57
C PRO A 173 -1.65 5.51 -9.66
N PRO A 174 -1.74 4.57 -10.61
CA PRO A 174 -0.83 3.42 -10.70
C PRO A 174 0.66 3.78 -10.77
N GLU A 175 1.01 4.94 -11.32
CA GLU A 175 2.41 5.38 -11.46
C GLU A 175 3.07 5.70 -10.10
N MET A 176 2.28 5.92 -9.05
CA MET A 176 2.77 6.17 -7.69
C MET A 176 2.84 4.91 -6.83
N LEU A 177 2.38 3.77 -7.34
CA LEU A 177 2.35 2.51 -6.62
C LEU A 177 3.66 1.73 -6.83
N PRO A 178 4.08 0.92 -5.84
CA PRO A 178 5.21 0.01 -6.04
C PRO A 178 4.96 -0.95 -7.22
N PRO A 179 6.00 -1.31 -8.02
CA PRO A 179 5.83 -2.11 -9.23
C PRO A 179 5.09 -3.45 -9.01
N MET A 180 5.31 -4.08 -7.85
CA MET A 180 4.65 -5.34 -7.50
C MET A 180 3.13 -5.19 -7.34
N TRP A 181 2.66 -4.06 -6.81
CA TRP A 181 1.23 -3.77 -6.69
C TRP A 181 0.61 -3.50 -8.06
N CYS A 182 1.27 -2.71 -8.91
CA CYS A 182 0.83 -2.52 -10.30
C CYS A 182 0.66 -3.87 -11.00
N TYR A 183 1.62 -4.78 -10.84
CA TYR A 183 1.55 -6.11 -11.43
C TYR A 183 0.40 -6.96 -10.89
N ILE A 184 0.13 -6.91 -9.58
CA ILE A 184 -1.03 -7.58 -8.98
C ILE A 184 -2.34 -7.02 -9.56
N PHE A 185 -2.48 -5.70 -9.67
CA PHE A 185 -3.68 -5.09 -10.24
C PHE A 185 -3.89 -5.44 -11.72
N ASP A 186 -2.81 -5.49 -12.51
CA ASP A 186 -2.86 -5.95 -13.90
C ASP A 186 -3.35 -7.41 -13.99
N LEU A 187 -2.85 -8.30 -13.13
CA LEU A 187 -3.29 -9.69 -13.08
C LEU A 187 -4.77 -9.81 -12.71
N LEU A 188 -5.21 -9.07 -11.69
CA LEU A 188 -6.61 -9.04 -11.25
C LEU A 188 -7.53 -8.48 -12.34
N GLN A 189 -7.08 -7.47 -13.08
CA GLN A 189 -7.82 -6.90 -14.19
C GLN A 189 -8.02 -7.90 -15.32
N ARG A 190 -6.98 -8.68 -15.66
CA ARG A 190 -7.08 -9.77 -16.65
C ARG A 190 -8.07 -10.87 -16.24
N GLN A 191 -8.25 -11.07 -14.94
CA GLN A 191 -9.22 -12.01 -14.39
C GLN A 191 -10.65 -11.43 -14.27
N GLY A 192 -10.87 -10.18 -14.69
CA GLY A 192 -12.19 -9.54 -14.73
C GLY A 192 -12.51 -8.60 -13.57
N THR A 193 -11.53 -8.28 -12.71
CA THR A 193 -11.71 -7.24 -11.67
C THR A 193 -11.64 -5.85 -12.29
N PHE A 194 -12.59 -4.97 -12.02
CA PHE A 194 -12.51 -3.59 -12.49
C PHE A 194 -11.53 -2.79 -11.62
N ILE A 195 -10.45 -2.27 -12.22
CA ILE A 195 -9.48 -1.42 -11.53
C ILE A 195 -9.72 0.03 -11.97
N ASN A 196 -10.08 0.86 -11.00
CA ASN A 196 -10.28 2.30 -11.16
C ASN A 196 -9.30 3.04 -10.24
N TYR A 197 -9.00 4.30 -10.53
CA TYR A 197 -8.22 5.14 -9.63
C TYR A 197 -8.86 6.52 -9.50
N CYS A 198 -8.82 7.07 -8.29
CA CYS A 198 -9.33 8.41 -8.04
C CYS A 198 -8.35 9.44 -8.57
N LEU A 199 -8.78 10.24 -9.54
CA LEU A 199 -8.14 11.52 -9.80
C LEU A 199 -8.59 12.48 -8.70
N TRP A 200 -7.65 12.93 -7.86
CA TRP A 200 -7.94 14.00 -6.91
C TRP A 200 -8.56 15.16 -7.69
N PRO A 201 -9.71 15.73 -7.27
CA PRO A 201 -10.29 16.87 -7.95
C PRO A 201 -9.22 17.96 -8.14
N GLY A 202 -8.93 18.26 -9.40
CA GLY A 202 -8.11 19.42 -9.72
C GLY A 202 -8.87 20.65 -9.31
N GLY A 203 -8.26 21.52 -8.50
CA GLY A 203 -8.82 22.83 -8.21
C GLY A 203 -9.18 23.54 -9.51
N SER A 204 -10.15 24.46 -9.47
CA SER A 204 -10.54 25.28 -10.63
C SER A 204 -9.31 25.76 -11.39
N ALA A 205 -9.37 25.75 -12.73
CA ALA A 205 -8.23 26.06 -13.60
C ALA A 205 -7.53 27.38 -13.27
N GLU A 206 -8.25 28.32 -12.65
CA GLU A 206 -7.76 29.66 -12.32
C GLU A 206 -7.32 29.82 -10.86
N SER A 207 -7.50 28.79 -10.03
CA SER A 207 -7.29 28.86 -8.59
C SER A 207 -5.81 28.91 -8.18
N ASN A 208 -5.52 29.50 -7.03
CA ASN A 208 -4.20 29.57 -6.39
C ASN A 208 -3.61 28.16 -6.24
N LEU A 209 -4.41 27.19 -5.79
CA LEU A 209 -3.98 25.80 -5.70
C LEU A 209 -3.55 25.24 -7.06
N ASN A 210 -4.32 25.48 -8.12
CA ASN A 210 -3.98 25.01 -9.46
C ASN A 210 -2.69 25.67 -9.97
N ARG A 211 -2.51 26.97 -9.72
CA ARG A 211 -1.28 27.69 -10.08
C ARG A 211 -0.05 27.12 -9.38
N VAL A 212 -0.14 26.81 -8.07
CA VAL A 212 0.95 26.13 -7.34
C VAL A 212 1.20 24.74 -7.91
N GLN A 213 0.16 23.94 -8.15
CA GLN A 213 0.29 22.62 -8.75
C GLN A 213 0.95 22.69 -10.14
N ALA A 214 0.66 23.73 -10.93
CA ALA A 214 1.26 23.91 -12.24
C ALA A 214 2.75 24.29 -12.17
N VAL A 215 3.14 25.12 -11.18
CA VAL A 215 4.55 25.39 -10.90
C VAL A 215 5.29 24.13 -10.44
N MET A 216 4.72 23.36 -9.50
CA MET A 216 5.33 22.12 -9.01
C MET A 216 5.47 21.02 -10.08
N ARG A 217 4.65 21.08 -11.14
CA ARG A 217 4.70 20.17 -12.29
C ARG A 217 5.53 20.74 -13.45
N ASP A 218 6.33 21.78 -13.19
CA ASP A 218 7.19 22.47 -14.17
C ASP A 218 6.42 22.96 -15.42
N LYS A 219 5.12 23.28 -15.28
CA LYS A 219 4.28 23.84 -16.37
C LYS A 219 4.29 25.38 -16.38
N LEU A 220 4.72 26.00 -15.28
CA LEU A 220 4.79 27.45 -15.08
C LEU A 220 6.05 27.78 -14.27
N ASP A 221 6.77 28.83 -14.67
CA ASP A 221 8.00 29.25 -13.97
C ASP A 221 7.71 30.00 -12.65
N SER A 222 6.57 30.69 -12.59
CA SER A 222 6.12 31.41 -11.39
C SER A 222 4.61 31.60 -11.43
N ALA A 223 4.01 31.72 -10.25
CA ALA A 223 2.58 31.98 -10.08
C ALA A 223 2.37 33.30 -9.32
N SER A 224 1.44 34.11 -9.78
CA SER A 224 0.85 35.18 -8.97
C SER A 224 -0.36 34.62 -8.22
N PHE A 225 -0.54 35.03 -6.97
CA PHE A 225 -1.66 34.61 -6.14
C PHE A 225 -2.74 35.68 -6.11
N ASP A 226 -4.00 35.25 -6.18
CA ASP A 226 -5.16 36.09 -5.91
C ASP A 226 -5.45 36.05 -4.40
N PRO A 227 -5.36 37.17 -3.66
CA PRO A 227 -5.65 37.20 -2.24
C PRO A 227 -7.11 36.89 -1.87
N GLN A 228 -8.03 36.91 -2.84
CA GLN A 228 -9.45 36.59 -2.61
C GLN A 228 -9.79 35.12 -2.85
N ASP A 229 -8.82 34.32 -3.32
CA ASP A 229 -9.00 32.90 -3.58
C ASP A 229 -8.53 32.05 -2.39
N ASP A 230 -9.47 31.28 -1.84
CA ASP A 230 -9.35 30.44 -0.66
C ASP A 230 -8.98 28.98 -0.96
N SER A 231 -8.72 28.63 -2.22
CA SER A 231 -8.27 27.29 -2.63
C SER A 231 -6.92 26.87 -2.03
N LEU A 232 -6.13 27.82 -1.54
CA LEU A 232 -4.86 27.58 -0.86
C LEU A 232 -4.74 28.48 0.37
N ILE A 233 -4.68 27.88 1.55
CA ILE A 233 -4.57 28.58 2.83
C ILE A 233 -3.24 28.19 3.48
N LEU A 234 -2.44 29.19 3.84
CA LEU A 234 -1.21 28.98 4.58
C LEU A 234 -1.46 29.23 6.07
N LEU A 235 -1.54 28.16 6.84
CA LEU A 235 -1.56 28.23 8.30
C LEU A 235 -0.12 28.26 8.81
N LYS A 236 0.19 29.21 9.70
CA LYS A 236 1.51 29.36 10.33
C LYS A 236 1.36 29.11 11.83
N GLY A 237 2.24 28.26 12.37
CA GLY A 237 2.44 28.10 13.81
C GLY A 237 3.94 28.13 14.12
N ASP A 238 4.32 28.52 15.32
CA ASP A 238 5.73 28.57 15.73
C ASP A 238 6.25 27.18 16.14
N ASN A 239 5.35 26.21 16.36
CA ASN A 239 5.65 24.81 16.61
C ASN A 239 4.51 23.88 16.14
N GLU A 240 4.73 22.56 16.22
CA GLU A 240 3.78 21.53 15.78
C GLU A 240 2.43 21.60 16.50
N TRP A 241 2.42 21.92 17.80
CA TRP A 241 1.20 22.00 18.60
C TRP A 241 0.33 23.18 18.19
N GLU A 242 0.93 24.36 18.03
CA GLU A 242 0.23 25.56 17.59
C GLU A 242 -0.29 25.42 16.15
N ALA A 243 0.48 24.76 15.27
CA ALA A 243 0.02 24.45 13.92
C ALA A 243 -1.20 23.52 13.93
N ALA A 244 -1.19 22.48 14.78
CA ALA A 244 -2.32 21.57 14.94
C ALA A 244 -3.55 22.27 15.53
N GLU A 245 -3.38 23.13 16.53
CA GLU A 245 -4.47 23.90 17.14
C GLU A 245 -5.08 24.88 16.13
N ASN A 246 -4.25 25.62 15.38
CA ASN A 246 -4.71 26.51 14.32
C ASN A 246 -5.49 25.76 13.23
N LEU A 247 -5.04 24.58 12.82
CA LEU A 247 -5.75 23.72 11.86
C LEU A 247 -7.10 23.26 12.42
N ALA A 248 -7.13 22.79 13.66
CA ALA A 248 -8.36 22.33 14.30
C ALA A 248 -9.38 23.46 14.45
N MET A 249 -8.94 24.66 14.86
CA MET A 249 -9.79 25.84 14.92
C MET A 249 -10.31 26.26 13.54
N TRP A 250 -9.46 26.19 12.51
CA TRP A 250 -9.86 26.49 11.14
C TRP A 250 -10.94 25.52 10.64
N LEU A 251 -10.74 24.21 10.80
CA LEU A 251 -11.72 23.18 10.46
C LEU A 251 -13.03 23.37 11.24
N ALA A 252 -12.95 23.64 12.55
CA ALA A 252 -14.12 23.86 13.40
C ALA A 252 -14.91 25.14 13.02
N SER A 253 -14.28 26.13 12.40
CA SER A 253 -14.93 27.38 12.01
C SER A 253 -15.85 27.24 10.79
N ARG A 254 -15.69 26.18 9.98
CA ARG A 254 -16.48 25.93 8.77
C ARG A 254 -16.92 24.46 8.68
N PRO A 255 -17.77 24.00 9.60
CA PRO A 255 -18.18 22.59 9.64
C PRO A 255 -18.92 22.16 8.37
N GLU A 256 -19.66 23.06 7.71
CA GLU A 256 -20.41 22.79 6.48
C GLU A 256 -19.50 22.51 5.26
N GLU A 257 -18.23 22.94 5.29
CA GLU A 257 -17.26 22.71 4.22
C GLU A 257 -16.44 21.43 4.42
N ASN A 258 -16.51 20.81 5.60
CA ASN A 258 -15.73 19.60 5.94
C ASN A 258 -16.37 18.29 5.42
N ASP A 259 -17.64 18.31 5.03
CA ASP A 259 -18.41 17.12 4.63
C ASP A 259 -18.20 16.73 3.13
N GLN A 260 -17.21 17.29 2.44
CA GLN A 260 -16.95 17.06 1.00
C GLN A 260 -16.08 15.84 0.69
#